data_AF-A0AAJ1YYI3-F1
#
_entry.id   AF-A0AAJ1YYI3-F1
#
_cell.length_a   1.000
_cell.length_b   1.000
_cell.length_c   1.000
_cell.angle_alpha   90.00
_cell.angle_beta   90.00
_cell.angle_gamma   90.00
#
_symmetry.space_group_name_H-M   'P 1'
#
loop_
_entity.id
_entity.type
_entity.pdbx_description
1 polymer ?
#
loop_
_entity_poly.entity_id
_entity_poly.type
_entity_poly.pdbx_seq_one_letter_code
_entity_poly.pdbx_strand_id
1 'polypeptide(L)'
;MLLERKEIQKTYGKQLLLKDIHLSIPKGQAVAIIGGNGTGKSTLLKMIASIRLKKEMPELLWVFPPINSFLMFGQYEHHLLVHVLLLTAWALAYSFVLMSLFLYLVRKRRNM
;
A
#
# COMPACT_ATOMS: atom_id res chain seq x y z
N MET A 1 -1.31 10.60 20.88
CA MET A 1 -1.52 10.94 19.45
C MET A 1 -1.26 9.71 18.58
N LEU A 2 -2.07 9.45 17.54
CA LEU A 2 -1.98 8.25 16.69
C LEU A 2 -1.30 8.53 15.35
N LEU A 3 -1.62 9.67 14.74
CA LEU A 3 -1.01 10.16 13.50
C LEU A 3 -0.96 11.69 13.52
N GLU A 4 0.18 12.28 13.17
CA GLU A 4 0.27 13.71 12.86
C GLU A 4 1.14 13.84 11.61
N ARG A 5 0.62 14.54 10.59
CA ARG A 5 1.37 14.84 9.38
C ARG A 5 0.88 16.16 8.79
N LYS A 6 1.83 17.02 8.45
CA LYS A 6 1.58 18.34 7.85
C LYS A 6 1.94 18.28 6.37
N GLU A 7 1.30 19.13 5.57
CA GLU A 7 1.67 19.38 4.17
C GLU A 7 1.65 18.11 3.28
N ILE A 8 0.62 17.28 3.44
CA ILE A 8 0.45 16.12 2.56
C ILE A 8 0.04 16.62 1.18
N GLN A 9 0.92 16.37 0.20
CA GLN A 9 0.67 16.61 -1.21
C GLN A 9 0.71 15.30 -2.00
N LYS A 10 -0.19 15.16 -2.97
CA LYS A 10 -0.19 14.01 -3.89
C LYS A 10 -0.67 14.40 -5.28
N THR A 11 0.18 14.08 -6.25
CA THR A 11 -0.13 14.21 -7.68
C THR A 11 -0.33 12.82 -8.28
N TYR A 12 -1.29 12.72 -9.20
CA TYR A 12 -1.51 11.53 -10.01
C TYR A 12 -1.46 11.94 -11.48
N GLY A 13 -0.45 11.44 -12.21
CA GLY A 13 -0.11 11.96 -13.54
C GLY A 13 0.20 13.45 -13.48
N LYS A 14 -0.57 14.26 -14.22
CA LYS A 14 -0.46 15.74 -14.25
C LYS A 14 -1.39 16.45 -13.27
N GLN A 15 -2.29 15.74 -12.59
CA GLN A 15 -3.31 16.35 -11.74
C GLN A 15 -2.89 16.32 -10.27
N LEU A 16 -2.91 17.49 -9.62
CA LEU A 16 -2.76 17.61 -8.18
C LEU A 16 -4.07 17.19 -7.51
N LEU A 17 -4.07 16.04 -6.83
CA LEU A 17 -5.25 15.46 -6.18
C LEU A 17 -5.39 15.93 -4.72
N LEU A 18 -4.27 16.07 -4.03
CA LEU A 18 -4.21 16.50 -2.64
C LEU A 18 -3.16 17.60 -2.53
N LYS A 19 -3.53 18.72 -1.94
CA LYS A 19 -2.67 19.89 -1.75
C LYS A 19 -2.80 20.35 -0.30
N ASP A 20 -1.65 20.50 0.36
CA ASP A 20 -1.53 21.12 1.69
C ASP A 20 -2.49 20.54 2.74
N ILE A 21 -2.67 19.22 2.73
CA ILE A 21 -3.52 18.54 3.72
C ILE A 21 -2.74 18.38 5.04
N HIS A 22 -3.27 18.95 6.12
CA HIS A 22 -2.77 18.75 7.48
C HIS A 22 -3.70 17.80 8.23
N LEU A 23 -3.16 16.70 8.76
CA LEU A 23 -3.94 15.68 9.45
C LEU A 23 -3.37 15.43 10.84
N SER A 24 -4.24 15.51 11.85
CA SER A 24 -3.93 15.11 13.23
C SER A 24 -5.04 14.20 13.73
N ILE A 25 -4.68 12.96 14.09
CA ILE A 25 -5.61 11.94 14.60
C ILE A 25 -5.14 11.54 16.00
N PRO A 26 -5.92 11.87 17.04
CA PRO A 26 -5.67 11.40 18.41
C PRO A 26 -5.84 9.88 18.52
N LYS A 27 -5.20 9.25 19.52
CA LYS A 27 -5.48 7.84 19.83
C LYS A 27 -6.88 7.72 20.40
N GLY A 28 -7.63 6.70 19.99
CA GLY A 28 -8.97 6.41 20.51
C GLY A 28 -10.11 7.23 19.88
N GLN A 29 -9.84 8.05 18.87
CA GLN A 29 -10.87 8.74 18.11
C GLN A 29 -11.15 8.07 16.76
N ALA A 30 -12.42 8.06 16.37
CA ALA A 30 -12.85 7.73 15.03
C ALA A 30 -13.00 9.02 14.21
N VAL A 31 -12.44 9.04 13.00
CA VAL A 31 -12.49 10.19 12.09
C VAL A 31 -13.07 9.74 10.76
N ALA A 32 -14.09 10.46 10.27
CA ALA A 32 -14.70 10.22 8.96
C ALA A 32 -14.15 11.23 7.93
N ILE A 33 -13.89 10.76 6.70
CA ILE A 33 -13.47 11.61 5.58
C ILE A 33 -14.64 11.70 4.59
N ILE A 34 -15.18 12.90 4.40
CA ILE A 34 -16.32 13.18 3.52
C ILE A 34 -15.91 14.06 2.34
N GLY A 35 -16.66 13.96 1.23
CA GLY A 35 -16.43 14.74 0.01
C GLY A 35 -16.95 14.03 -1.25
N GLY A 36 -17.00 14.73 -2.37
CA GLY A 36 -17.47 14.20 -3.66
C GLY A 36 -16.58 13.09 -4.25
N ASN A 37 -17.07 12.38 -5.27
CA ASN A 37 -16.24 11.41 -6.00
C ASN A 37 -15.08 12.12 -6.71
N GLY A 38 -13.91 11.48 -6.72
CA GLY A 38 -12.70 12.07 -7.34
C GLY A 38 -11.92 13.06 -6.47
N THR A 39 -12.39 13.44 -5.27
CA THR A 39 -11.68 14.40 -4.39
C THR A 39 -10.44 13.84 -3.67
N GLY A 40 -10.03 12.61 -3.99
CA GLY A 40 -8.81 12.02 -3.42
C GLY A 40 -8.98 11.33 -2.05
N LYS A 41 -10.20 11.08 -1.57
CA LYS A 41 -10.46 10.39 -0.28
C LYS A 41 -9.75 9.04 -0.17
N SER A 42 -9.95 8.15 -1.15
CA SER A 42 -9.30 6.84 -1.18
C SER A 42 -7.77 6.94 -1.28
N THR A 43 -7.27 7.97 -1.96
CA THR A 43 -5.85 8.27 -2.05
C THR A 43 -5.28 8.71 -0.70
N LEU A 44 -6.00 9.58 0.03
CA LEU A 44 -5.63 10.01 1.37
C LEU A 44 -5.63 8.84 2.36
N LEU A 45 -6.65 7.98 2.34
CA LEU A 45 -6.71 6.76 3.16
C LEU A 45 -5.55 5.80 2.86
N LYS A 46 -5.24 5.56 1.58
CA LYS A 46 -4.09 4.74 1.19
C LYS A 46 -2.79 5.30 1.75
N MET A 47 -2.58 6.62 1.68
CA MET A 47 -1.38 7.23 2.24
C MET A 47 -1.32 7.09 3.76
N ILE A 48 -2.42 7.29 4.49
CA ILE A 48 -2.48 7.10 5.94
C ILE A 48 -2.10 5.66 6.30
N ALA A 49 -2.68 4.67 5.61
CA ALA A 49 -2.36 3.26 5.79
C ALA A 49 -0.88 2.97 5.50
N SER A 50 -0.33 3.48 4.40
CA SER A 50 1.09 3.31 4.07
C SER A 50 2.03 3.89 5.13
N ILE A 51 1.71 5.06 5.70
CA ILE A 51 2.51 5.66 6.78
C ILE A 51 2.48 4.76 8.02
N ARG A 52 1.30 4.24 8.36
CA ARG A 52 1.13 3.36 9.52
C ARG A 52 1.90 2.06 9.35
N LEU A 53 1.76 1.42 8.20
CA LEU A 53 2.47 0.18 7.87
C LEU A 53 4.00 0.38 7.90
N LYS A 54 4.50 1.49 7.33
CA LYS A 54 5.93 1.83 7.39
C LYS A 54 6.46 1.97 8.82
N LYS A 55 5.62 2.45 9.74
CA LYS A 55 5.99 2.67 11.14
C LYS A 55 5.94 1.40 11.98
N GLU A 56 4.94 0.53 11.77
CA GLU A 56 4.72 -0.64 12.63
C GLU A 56 5.38 -1.92 12.11
N MET A 57 5.49 -2.09 10.79
CA MET A 57 6.02 -3.31 10.17
C MET A 57 6.78 -2.97 8.89
N PRO A 58 8.00 -2.42 8.98
CA PRO A 58 8.79 -2.02 7.81
C PRO A 58 9.15 -3.20 6.91
N GLU A 59 9.29 -4.41 7.44
CA GLU A 59 9.50 -5.64 6.66
C GLU A 59 8.32 -5.98 5.72
N LEU A 60 7.10 -5.57 6.06
CA LEU A 60 5.90 -5.84 5.25
C LEU A 60 5.89 -5.03 3.94
N LEU A 61 6.60 -3.89 3.90
CA LEU A 61 6.77 -3.08 2.69
C LEU A 61 7.56 -3.81 1.59
N TRP A 62 8.37 -4.80 1.94
CA TRP A 62 9.05 -5.67 0.98
C TRP A 62 8.17 -6.83 0.51
N VAL A 63 7.19 -7.22 1.33
CA VAL A 63 6.26 -8.32 1.04
C VAL A 63 5.13 -7.86 0.12
N PHE A 64 4.64 -6.62 0.28
CA PHE A 64 3.74 -6.03 -0.71
C PHE A 64 4.59 -5.47 -1.87
N PRO A 65 4.63 -6.09 -3.06
CA PRO A 65 5.14 -5.42 -4.23
C PRO A 65 4.40 -4.09 -4.35
N PRO A 66 5.08 -3.03 -4.81
CA PRO A 66 4.40 -1.77 -4.96
C PRO A 66 3.17 -2.05 -5.83
N ILE A 67 1.99 -1.68 -5.35
CA ILE A 67 0.72 -1.83 -6.07
C ILE A 67 0.85 -1.27 -7.51
N ASN A 68 1.81 -0.36 -7.71
CA ASN A 68 2.27 0.16 -8.99
C ASN A 68 2.81 -0.92 -9.95
N SER A 69 3.48 -1.98 -9.51
CA SER A 69 3.88 -3.12 -10.37
C SER A 69 2.64 -3.75 -10.99
N PHE A 70 1.60 -4.02 -10.19
CA PHE A 70 0.35 -4.63 -10.68
C PHE A 70 -0.44 -3.71 -11.62
N LEU A 71 -0.51 -2.41 -11.29
CA LEU A 71 -1.16 -1.41 -12.14
C LEU A 71 -0.39 -1.11 -13.44
N MET A 72 0.94 -1.24 -13.45
CA MET A 72 1.74 -1.09 -14.67
C MET A 72 1.54 -2.27 -15.63
N PHE A 73 1.29 -3.49 -15.16
CA PHE A 73 1.04 -4.64 -16.05
C PHE A 73 -0.22 -4.47 -16.91
N GLY A 74 -1.26 -3.83 -16.39
CA GLY A 74 -2.49 -3.52 -17.14
C GLY A 74 -2.33 -2.46 -18.23
N GLN A 75 -1.15 -1.84 -18.37
CA GLN A 75 -0.86 -0.78 -19.34
C GLN A 75 0.02 -1.27 -20.52
N TYR A 76 0.46 -2.54 -20.53
CA TYR A 76 1.28 -3.09 -21.62
C TYR A 76 0.39 -3.64 -22.75
N GLU A 77 0.49 -3.06 -23.95
CA GLU A 77 -0.23 -3.47 -25.17
C GLU A 77 0.40 -4.70 -25.88
N HIS A 78 0.77 -5.75 -25.14
CA HIS A 78 1.33 -6.96 -25.74
C HIS A 78 0.55 -8.23 -25.40
N HIS A 79 0.66 -9.23 -26.29
CA HIS A 79 -0.11 -10.47 -26.35
C HIS A 79 -0.39 -11.11 -24.97
N LEU A 80 -1.66 -11.50 -24.77
CA LEU A 80 -2.24 -12.11 -23.57
C LEU A 80 -1.40 -13.23 -22.93
N LEU A 81 -0.62 -13.96 -23.74
CA LEU A 81 0.31 -15.00 -23.28
C LEU A 81 1.45 -14.45 -22.40
N VAL A 82 2.00 -13.28 -22.73
CA VAL A 82 3.09 -12.66 -21.96
C VAL A 82 2.59 -12.23 -20.59
N HIS A 83 1.39 -11.64 -20.53
CA HIS A 83 0.75 -11.29 -19.25
C HIS A 83 0.50 -12.51 -18.38
N VAL A 84 -0.02 -13.60 -18.96
CA VAL A 84 -0.27 -14.84 -18.22
C VAL A 84 1.03 -15.43 -17.67
N LEU A 85 2.11 -15.46 -18.47
CA LEU A 85 3.42 -15.96 -18.03
C LEU A 85 4.04 -15.08 -16.93
N LEU A 86 3.92 -13.76 -17.03
CA LEU A 86 4.42 -12.85 -16.01
C LEU A 86 3.62 -12.97 -14.71
N LEU A 87 2.29 -13.13 -14.78
CA LEU A 87 1.45 -13.32 -13.61
C LEU A 87 1.74 -14.64 -12.90
N THR A 88 1.95 -15.74 -13.63
CA THR A 88 2.28 -17.04 -13.01
C THR A 88 3.67 -17.02 -12.39
N ALA A 89 4.67 -16.42 -13.05
CA ALA A 89 6.01 -16.24 -12.48
C ALA A 89 5.97 -15.41 -11.18
N TRP A 90 5.18 -14.33 -11.17
CA TRP A 90 4.97 -13.51 -9.97
C TRP A 90 4.26 -14.27 -8.85
N ALA A 91 3.22 -15.05 -9.16
CA ALA A 91 2.49 -15.85 -8.18
C ALA A 91 3.40 -16.87 -7.48
N LEU A 92 4.30 -17.51 -8.25
CA LEU A 92 5.30 -18.43 -7.71
C LEU A 92 6.29 -17.71 -6.78
N ALA A 93 6.82 -16.57 -7.20
CA ALA A 93 7.71 -15.76 -6.36
C ALA A 93 7.02 -15.32 -5.06
N TYR A 94 5.76 -14.88 -5.16
CA TYR A 94 4.96 -14.45 -4.02
C TYR A 94 4.69 -15.60 -3.04
N SER A 95 4.41 -16.80 -3.55
CA SER A 95 4.19 -17.99 -2.72
C SER A 95 5.41 -18.32 -1.86
N PHE A 96 6.62 -18.12 -2.39
CA PHE A 96 7.86 -18.36 -1.68
C PHE A 96 8.12 -17.33 -0.57
N VAL A 97 7.84 -16.05 -0.84
CA VAL A 97 7.93 -14.98 0.16
C VAL A 97 6.90 -15.17 1.27
N LEU A 98 5.68 -15.58 0.93
CA LEU A 98 4.63 -15.81 1.91
C LEU A 98 4.95 -17.01 2.79
N MET A 99 5.53 -18.07 2.22
CA MET A 99 6.02 -19.24 2.95
C MET A 99 7.15 -18.87 3.92
N SER A 100 8.13 -18.07 3.48
CA SER A 100 9.25 -17.67 4.35
C SER A 100 8.79 -16.78 5.51
N LEU A 101 7.86 -15.85 5.24
CA LEU A 101 7.22 -15.02 6.27
C LEU A 101 6.41 -15.88 7.26
N PHE A 102 5.65 -16.85 6.76
CA PHE A 102 4.89 -17.78 7.59
C PHE A 102 5.82 -18.56 8.53
N LEU A 103 6.91 -19.13 8.00
CA LEU A 103 7.90 -19.85 8.80
C LEU A 103 8.57 -18.94 9.84
N TYR A 104 8.89 -17.70 9.47
CA TYR A 104 9.43 -16.71 10.41
C TYR A 104 8.46 -16.42 11.56
N LEU A 105 7.17 -16.19 11.25
CA LEU A 105 6.15 -15.92 12.25
C LEU A 105 5.89 -17.13 13.17
N VAL A 106 5.84 -18.34 12.60
CA VAL A 106 5.71 -19.58 13.38
C VAL A 106 6.90 -19.77 14.31
N ARG A 107 8.13 -19.52 13.84
CA ARG A 107 9.34 -19.61 14.67
C ARG A 107 9.37 -18.56 15.78
N LYS A 108 8.96 -17.33 15.48
CA LYS A 108 8.86 -16.24 16.47
C LYS A 108 7.84 -16.56 17.57
N ARG A 109 6.71 -17.18 17.23
CA ARG A 109 5.69 -17.59 18.20
C ARG A 109 6.07 -18.78 19.08
N ARG A 110 7.05 -19.60 18.67
CA ARG A 110 7.53 -20.77 19.43
C ARG A 110 8.62 -20.42 20.45
N ASN A 111 9.29 -19.29 20.28
CA ASN A 111 10.37 -18.80 21.15
C ASN A 111 9.92 -17.71 22.15
N MET A 112 8.61 -17.49 22.28
CA MET A 112 7.96 -16.67 23.31
C MET A 112 7.12 -17.58 24.20
#